data_AF-A0A7D9D7Y4-F1
#
_entry.id   AF-A0A7D9D7Y4-F1
#
_cell.length_a   1.000
_cell.length_b   1.000
_cell.length_c   1.000
_cell.angle_alpha   90.00
_cell.angle_beta   90.00
_cell.angle_gamma   90.00
#
_symmetry.space_group_name_H-M   'P 1'
#
loop_
_entity.id
_entity.type
_entity.pdbx_description
1 polymer ?
#
loop_
_entity_poly.entity_id
_entity_poly.type
_entity_poly.pdbx_seq_one_letter_code
_entity_poly.pdbx_strand_id
1 'polypeptide(L)'
;MDPLDQMTASRQVVRGILVNELKRMGGLKYTETLKVRMSKEIGDGKTKKDSVYFKSKTGTATNFEDIESTAAQNQLTILSRIKTFQNLGSNWIILNIESHYVMYKPLKGSSYTKLSGDINNPKCGLINMKNNDNLCFLWSHVRHLNPKARRATTITQKDREFITNLDYDGIDFPVKISDIDRIERKNSISISVFGYKGKKQFYPIRISKAKYDEHMELLLLGDGEGSRHYVLIKDVNRMLFSVSKHTHKNTSVYTVFTVV
;
A
#
# COMPACT_ATOMS: atom_id res chain seq x y z
N MET A 1 -28.69 24.33 15.61
CA MET A 1 -28.25 24.07 14.22
C MET A 1 -28.35 22.58 14.01
N ASP A 2 -29.05 22.14 12.97
CA ASP A 2 -29.28 20.71 12.73
C ASP A 2 -27.93 20.00 12.47
N PRO A 3 -27.74 18.75 12.94
CA PRO A 3 -26.49 18.03 12.70
C PRO A 3 -26.16 17.85 11.20
N LEU A 4 -27.17 17.78 10.33
CA LEU A 4 -26.99 17.72 8.89
C LEU A 4 -26.47 19.04 8.32
N ASP A 5 -26.92 20.18 8.86
CA ASP A 5 -26.44 21.51 8.48
C ASP A 5 -24.97 21.69 8.87
N GLN A 6 -24.58 21.24 10.08
CA GLN A 6 -23.18 21.27 10.54
C GLN A 6 -22.27 20.42 9.65
N MET A 7 -22.72 19.23 9.27
CA MET A 7 -22.00 18.36 8.34
C MET A 7 -21.86 18.99 6.95
N THR A 8 -22.92 19.62 6.44
CA THR A 8 -22.93 20.23 5.10
C THR A 8 -21.99 21.44 5.04
N ALA A 9 -22.01 22.30 6.05
CA ALA A 9 -21.12 23.47 6.14
C ALA A 9 -19.64 23.07 6.23
N SER A 10 -19.31 22.07 7.07
CA SER A 10 -17.94 21.56 7.20
C SER A 10 -17.40 21.01 5.87
N ARG A 11 -18.27 20.34 5.09
CA ARG A 11 -17.90 19.73 3.80
C ARG A 11 -17.59 20.73 2.71
N GLN A 12 -18.28 21.87 2.64
CA GLN A 12 -17.96 22.91 1.65
C GLN A 12 -16.55 23.46 1.86
N VAL A 13 -16.17 23.70 3.12
CA VAL A 13 -14.82 24.17 3.48
C VAL A 13 -13.77 23.11 3.12
N VAL A 14 -14.02 21.85 3.49
CA VAL A 14 -13.08 20.76 3.26
C VAL A 14 -12.95 20.42 1.78
N ARG A 15 -14.02 20.54 0.99
CA ARG A 15 -13.97 20.42 -0.47
C ARG A 15 -12.94 21.39 -1.05
N GLY A 16 -12.97 22.66 -0.65
CA GLY A 16 -11.98 23.64 -1.10
C GLY A 16 -10.55 23.22 -0.79
N ILE A 17 -10.33 22.68 0.41
CA ILE A 17 -9.02 22.16 0.84
C ILE A 17 -8.61 20.94 -0.01
N LEU A 18 -9.48 19.94 -0.18
CA LEU A 18 -9.22 18.74 -0.98
C LEU A 18 -8.90 19.08 -2.44
N VAL A 19 -9.62 20.04 -3.02
CA VAL A 19 -9.38 20.50 -4.41
C VAL A 19 -8.03 21.20 -4.53
N ASN A 20 -7.68 22.08 -3.60
CA ASN A 20 -6.39 22.76 -3.59
C ASN A 20 -5.23 21.78 -3.39
N GLU A 21 -5.40 20.83 -2.47
CA GLU A 21 -4.42 19.77 -2.22
C GLU A 21 -4.27 18.81 -3.39
N LEU A 22 -5.37 18.46 -4.07
CA LEU A 22 -5.33 17.66 -5.29
C LEU A 22 -4.51 18.36 -6.39
N LYS A 23 -4.74 19.66 -6.62
CA LYS A 23 -3.96 20.46 -7.58
C LYS A 23 -2.47 20.48 -7.23
N ARG A 24 -2.14 20.59 -5.94
CA ARG A 24 -0.75 20.61 -5.44
C ARG A 24 -0.06 19.26 -5.55
N MET A 25 -0.78 18.17 -5.27
CA MET A 25 -0.20 16.85 -5.06
C MET A 25 -0.29 15.94 -6.29
N GLY A 26 -1.19 16.23 -7.24
CA GLY A 26 -1.47 15.43 -8.43
C GLY A 26 -2.25 14.13 -8.15
N GLY A 27 -2.58 13.89 -6.89
CA GLY A 27 -3.25 12.69 -6.39
C GLY A 27 -3.27 12.72 -4.86
N LEU A 28 -4.37 12.29 -4.27
CA LEU A 28 -4.72 12.52 -2.87
C LEU A 28 -5.47 11.31 -2.32
N LYS A 29 -5.05 10.80 -1.15
CA LYS A 29 -5.90 9.93 -0.33
C LYS A 29 -6.38 10.69 0.89
N TYR A 30 -7.65 10.49 1.23
CA TYR A 30 -8.25 11.16 2.38
C TYR A 30 -9.21 10.25 3.15
N THR A 31 -9.38 10.51 4.44
CA THR A 31 -10.37 9.80 5.27
C THR A 31 -11.07 10.78 6.19
N GLU A 32 -12.39 10.71 6.25
CA GLU A 32 -13.25 11.50 7.13
C GLU A 32 -13.54 10.70 8.40
N THR A 33 -13.41 11.33 9.56
CA THR A 33 -13.85 10.79 10.84
C THR A 33 -14.78 11.81 11.49
N LEU A 34 -16.05 11.43 11.68
CA LEU A 34 -16.99 12.23 12.44
C LEU A 34 -16.94 11.84 13.91
N LYS A 35 -16.66 12.81 14.77
CA LYS A 35 -16.84 12.69 16.21
C LYS A 35 -18.18 13.32 16.57
N VAL A 36 -19.09 12.51 17.06
CA VAL A 36 -20.45 12.93 17.42
C VAL A 36 -20.55 12.93 18.93
N ARG A 37 -20.71 14.13 19.51
CA ARG A 37 -21.02 14.27 20.93
C ARG A 37 -22.51 14.07 21.11
N MET A 38 -22.89 13.22 22.07
CA MET A 38 -24.28 12.90 22.34
C MET A 38 -24.57 13.01 23.84
N SER A 39 -25.84 13.19 24.19
CA SER A 39 -26.34 13.08 25.55
C SER A 39 -27.53 12.14 25.68
N LYS A 40 -27.60 11.43 26.80
CA LYS A 40 -28.74 10.59 27.18
C LYS A 40 -29.21 10.95 28.58
N GLU A 41 -30.51 11.06 28.77
CA GLU A 41 -31.09 11.21 30.10
C GLU A 41 -31.08 9.87 30.85
N ILE A 42 -30.64 9.88 32.11
CA ILE A 42 -30.48 8.67 32.93
C ILE A 42 -31.48 8.63 34.10
N GLY A 43 -32.42 9.59 34.17
CA GLY A 43 -33.33 9.79 35.30
C GLY A 43 -32.87 10.91 36.25
N ASP A 44 -33.78 11.38 37.12
CA ASP A 44 -33.57 12.45 38.12
C ASP A 44 -32.98 13.77 37.55
N GLY A 45 -33.32 14.11 36.30
CA GLY A 45 -32.79 15.30 35.62
C GLY A 45 -31.29 15.21 35.27
N LYS A 46 -30.65 14.05 35.45
CA LYS A 46 -29.22 13.84 35.15
C LYS A 46 -29.03 13.38 33.71
N THR A 47 -28.02 13.96 33.05
CA THR A 47 -27.64 13.63 31.66
C THR A 47 -26.24 13.00 31.61
N LYS A 48 -26.13 11.87 30.91
CA LYS A 48 -24.83 11.32 30.46
C LYS A 48 -24.42 12.04 29.18
N LYS A 49 -23.15 12.39 29.04
CA LYS A 49 -22.56 12.85 27.77
C LYS A 49 -21.47 11.88 27.34
N ASP A 50 -21.40 11.60 26.04
CA ASP A 50 -20.38 10.71 25.47
C ASP A 50 -20.05 11.12 24.03
N SER A 51 -18.95 10.59 23.48
CA SER A 51 -18.52 10.82 22.10
C SER A 51 -18.37 9.52 21.33
N VAL A 52 -19.02 9.43 20.17
CA VAL A 52 -18.91 8.29 19.26
C VAL A 52 -18.19 8.72 17.99
N TYR A 53 -17.31 7.86 17.48
CA TYR A 53 -16.51 8.13 16.28
C TYR A 53 -17.01 7.29 15.11
N PHE A 54 -17.37 7.94 14.01
CA PHE A 54 -17.80 7.32 12.76
C PHE A 54 -16.79 7.62 11.67
N LYS A 55 -15.99 6.61 11.33
CA LYS A 55 -14.96 6.71 10.28
C LYS A 55 -15.50 6.32 8.91
N SER A 56 -15.22 7.12 7.89
CA SER A 56 -15.54 6.83 6.48
C SER A 56 -14.62 5.76 5.90
N LYS A 57 -14.91 5.31 4.68
CA LYS A 57 -13.90 4.61 3.87
C LYS A 57 -12.85 5.63 3.40
N THR A 58 -11.63 5.15 3.17
CA THR A 58 -10.57 5.96 2.57
C THR A 58 -10.94 6.29 1.13
N GLY A 59 -11.00 7.58 0.82
CA GLY A 59 -11.17 8.10 -0.53
C GLY A 59 -9.84 8.21 -1.27
N THR A 60 -9.86 7.94 -2.56
CA THR A 60 -8.73 8.24 -3.47
C THR A 60 -9.24 9.21 -4.52
N ALA A 61 -8.54 10.33 -4.70
CA ALA A 61 -8.86 11.33 -5.69
C ALA A 61 -7.66 11.59 -6.61
N THR A 62 -7.92 11.49 -7.91
CA THR A 62 -6.99 11.82 -9.00
C THR A 62 -7.52 12.98 -9.85
N ASN A 63 -8.84 13.18 -9.84
CA ASN A 63 -9.55 14.29 -10.45
C ASN A 63 -10.60 14.86 -9.46
N PHE A 64 -11.35 15.86 -9.91
CA PHE A 64 -12.36 16.54 -9.08
C PHE A 64 -13.61 15.67 -8.86
N GLU A 65 -14.01 14.91 -9.87
CA GLU A 65 -15.16 14.02 -9.87
C GLU A 65 -15.01 12.88 -8.84
N ASP A 66 -13.78 12.42 -8.61
CA ASP A 66 -13.44 11.45 -7.57
C ASP A 66 -13.73 11.99 -6.15
N ILE A 67 -13.49 13.29 -5.93
CA ILE A 67 -13.79 13.96 -4.66
C ILE A 67 -15.31 13.98 -4.44
N GLU A 68 -16.06 14.38 -5.46
CA GLU A 68 -17.52 14.50 -5.39
C GLU A 68 -18.21 13.16 -5.14
N SER A 69 -17.86 12.15 -5.93
CA SER A 69 -18.43 10.80 -5.83
C SER A 69 -18.14 10.18 -4.47
N THR A 70 -16.90 10.27 -4.00
CA THR A 70 -16.48 9.68 -2.73
C THR A 70 -17.09 10.43 -1.52
N ALA A 71 -17.17 11.76 -1.57
CA ALA A 71 -17.79 12.55 -0.51
C ALA A 71 -19.29 12.23 -0.37
N ALA A 72 -20.00 12.05 -1.48
CA ALA A 72 -21.40 11.63 -1.49
C ALA A 72 -21.57 10.22 -0.89
N GLN A 73 -20.74 9.25 -1.30
CA GLN A 73 -20.78 7.89 -0.78
C GLN A 73 -20.48 7.84 0.73
N ASN A 74 -19.50 8.62 1.18
CA ASN A 74 -19.14 8.74 2.59
C ASN A 74 -20.29 9.36 3.40
N GLN A 75 -21.02 10.33 2.84
CA GLN A 75 -22.21 10.91 3.47
C GLN A 75 -23.25 9.85 3.78
N LEU A 76 -23.63 9.10 2.76
CA LEU A 76 -24.67 8.06 2.86
C LEU A 76 -24.24 7.00 3.89
N THR A 77 -22.98 6.60 3.86
CA THR A 77 -22.42 5.62 4.79
C THR A 77 -22.47 6.11 6.23
N ILE A 78 -22.08 7.35 6.48
CA ILE A 78 -22.03 7.89 7.83
C ILE A 78 -23.45 8.16 8.38
N LEU A 79 -24.33 8.73 7.56
CA LEU A 79 -25.74 8.94 7.94
C LEU A 79 -26.45 7.62 8.25
N SER A 80 -26.19 6.57 7.45
CA SER A 80 -26.68 5.22 7.74
C SER A 80 -26.20 4.73 9.10
N ARG A 81 -24.92 4.90 9.42
CA ARG A 81 -24.36 4.46 10.72
C ARG A 81 -24.92 5.24 11.91
N ILE A 82 -25.10 6.55 11.77
CA ILE A 82 -25.73 7.39 12.80
C ILE A 82 -27.18 6.92 13.04
N LYS A 83 -27.95 6.70 11.95
CA LYS A 83 -29.33 6.23 12.04
C LYS A 83 -29.43 4.85 12.69
N THR A 84 -28.56 3.91 12.33
CA THR A 84 -28.49 2.60 12.99
C THR A 84 -28.19 2.74 14.48
N PHE A 85 -27.27 3.63 14.86
CA PHE A 85 -26.93 3.88 16.26
C PHE A 85 -28.11 4.46 17.07
N GLN A 86 -28.89 5.36 16.47
CA GLN A 86 -30.11 5.93 17.07
C GLN A 86 -31.25 4.90 17.17
N ASN A 87 -31.45 4.09 16.11
CA ASN A 87 -32.52 3.10 16.03
C ASN A 87 -32.33 1.90 16.97
N LEU A 88 -31.12 1.66 17.47
CA LEU A 88 -30.84 0.63 18.49
C LEU A 88 -31.32 1.03 19.90
N GLY A 89 -32.33 1.90 20.02
CA GLY A 89 -33.07 2.18 21.27
C GLY A 89 -32.30 2.98 22.32
N SER A 90 -31.29 3.74 21.91
CA SER A 90 -30.27 4.21 22.83
C SER A 90 -30.62 5.56 23.50
N ASN A 91 -31.69 6.26 23.10
CA ASN A 91 -32.14 7.57 23.62
C ASN A 91 -31.03 8.65 23.66
N TRP A 92 -30.04 8.55 22.79
CA TRP A 92 -28.97 9.54 22.67
C TRP A 92 -29.36 10.66 21.72
N ILE A 93 -29.32 11.88 22.22
CA ILE A 93 -29.54 13.12 21.48
C ILE A 93 -28.18 13.63 21.00
N ILE A 94 -28.07 14.01 19.73
CA ILE A 94 -26.85 14.61 19.17
C ILE A 94 -26.72 16.04 19.66
N LEU A 95 -25.56 16.37 20.24
CA LEU A 95 -25.24 17.72 20.71
C LEU A 95 -24.36 18.48 19.71
N ASN A 96 -23.37 17.79 19.13
CA ASN A 96 -22.38 18.41 18.24
C ASN A 96 -21.74 17.36 17.32
N ILE A 97 -21.39 17.75 16.09
CA ILE A 97 -20.61 16.95 15.15
C ILE A 97 -19.31 17.69 14.80
N GLU A 98 -18.18 17.01 14.98
CA GLU A 98 -16.85 17.46 14.57
C GLU A 98 -16.34 16.56 13.44
N SER A 99 -15.92 17.15 12.32
CA SER A 99 -15.34 16.42 11.20
C SER A 99 -13.81 16.54 11.20
N HIS A 100 -13.12 15.40 11.19
CA HIS A 100 -11.67 15.33 11.07
C HIS A 100 -11.28 14.68 9.74
N TYR A 101 -10.37 15.31 9.01
CA TYR A 101 -9.86 14.80 7.74
C TYR A 101 -8.37 14.52 7.84
N VAL A 102 -7.99 13.30 7.53
CA VAL A 102 -6.59 12.93 7.33
C VAL A 102 -6.36 12.88 5.83
N MET A 103 -5.44 13.71 5.34
CA MET A 103 -5.03 13.75 3.93
C MET A 103 -3.57 13.35 3.83
N TYR A 104 -3.24 12.56 2.82
CA TYR A 104 -1.86 12.23 2.52
C TYR A 104 -1.68 12.05 1.03
N LYS A 105 -0.46 12.30 0.57
CA LYS A 105 -0.09 11.96 -0.78
C LYS A 105 -0.08 10.44 -0.84
N PRO A 106 -0.88 9.79 -1.68
CA PRO A 106 -0.62 8.39 -1.97
C PRO A 106 0.84 8.35 -2.41
N LEU A 107 1.67 7.60 -1.69
CA LEU A 107 3.04 7.33 -2.14
C LEU A 107 2.92 6.96 -3.60
N LYS A 108 3.66 7.63 -4.51
CA LYS A 108 3.64 7.35 -5.94
C LYS A 108 3.81 5.85 -6.08
N GLY A 109 2.69 5.15 -6.21
CA GLY A 109 2.67 3.75 -6.51
C GLY A 109 3.31 3.65 -7.86
N SER A 110 4.12 2.61 -8.03
CA SER A 110 4.36 2.06 -9.34
C SER A 110 5.25 2.90 -10.27
N SER A 111 6.31 3.53 -9.75
CA SER A 111 7.53 3.86 -10.52
C SER A 111 8.73 3.78 -9.58
N TYR A 112 9.96 3.84 -10.11
CA TYR A 112 11.19 3.62 -9.36
C TYR A 112 11.17 4.23 -7.95
N THR A 113 11.18 3.37 -6.94
CA THR A 113 11.28 3.78 -5.54
C THR A 113 12.72 3.64 -5.08
N LYS A 114 13.35 4.73 -4.63
CA LYS A 114 14.73 4.70 -4.13
C LYS A 114 14.80 3.81 -2.88
N LEU A 115 15.74 2.87 -2.88
CA LEU A 115 16.04 2.04 -1.71
C LEU A 115 16.54 2.90 -0.54
N SER A 116 16.23 2.48 0.68
CA SER A 116 16.82 3.06 1.89
C SER A 116 18.33 2.86 1.90
N GLY A 117 19.08 3.79 2.50
CA GLY A 117 20.54 3.83 2.39
C GLY A 117 21.25 2.56 2.88
N ASP A 118 20.64 1.83 3.80
CA ASP A 118 21.14 0.58 4.38
C ASP A 118 21.07 -0.63 3.43
N ILE A 119 20.19 -0.60 2.43
CA ILE A 119 20.04 -1.65 1.41
C ILE A 119 20.37 -1.16 -0.01
N ASN A 120 20.59 0.15 -0.18
CA ASN A 120 20.99 0.77 -1.45
C ASN A 120 22.51 0.67 -1.69
N ASN A 121 23.07 -0.54 -1.58
CA ASN A 121 24.49 -0.83 -1.80
C ASN A 121 24.65 -2.00 -2.79
N PRO A 122 25.54 -1.91 -3.79
CA PRO A 122 25.82 -3.02 -4.72
C PRO A 122 26.16 -4.35 -4.04
N LYS A 123 26.69 -4.32 -2.81
CA LYS A 123 27.02 -5.51 -2.02
C LYS A 123 25.80 -6.24 -1.44
N CYS A 124 24.62 -5.63 -1.43
CA CYS A 124 23.39 -6.23 -0.88
C CYS A 124 22.71 -7.22 -1.84
N GLY A 125 23.19 -7.36 -3.08
CA GLY A 125 22.59 -8.30 -4.04
C GLY A 125 21.23 -7.86 -4.58
N LEU A 126 20.86 -6.59 -4.43
CA LEU A 126 19.57 -6.05 -4.91
C LEU A 126 19.75 -5.32 -6.25
N ILE A 127 18.83 -5.56 -7.19
CA ILE A 127 18.71 -4.84 -8.45
C ILE A 127 17.38 -4.10 -8.47
N ASN A 128 17.44 -2.80 -8.18
CA ASN A 128 16.29 -1.93 -8.26
C ASN A 128 16.17 -1.34 -9.68
N MET A 129 15.27 -1.92 -10.47
CA MET A 129 15.04 -1.50 -11.86
C MET A 129 14.57 -0.04 -11.92
N LYS A 130 15.28 0.79 -12.68
CA LYS A 130 14.95 2.21 -12.87
C LYS A 130 13.90 2.34 -13.96
N ASN A 131 12.64 2.44 -13.55
CA ASN A 131 11.49 2.55 -14.42
C ASN A 131 10.61 3.75 -14.08
N ASN A 132 9.93 4.30 -15.09
CA ASN A 132 8.95 5.38 -14.95
C ASN A 132 7.49 4.86 -15.06
N ASP A 133 7.33 3.54 -15.08
CA ASP A 133 6.07 2.81 -15.28
C ASP A 133 5.77 1.89 -14.10
N ASN A 134 4.62 1.22 -14.15
CA ASN A 134 4.13 0.36 -13.08
C ASN A 134 4.66 -1.07 -13.13
N LEU A 135 5.69 -1.31 -13.94
CA LEU A 135 6.08 -2.65 -14.38
C LEU A 135 7.33 -3.18 -13.66
N CYS A 136 7.64 -2.67 -12.46
CA CYS A 136 8.84 -3.09 -11.70
C CYS A 136 8.95 -4.61 -11.50
N PHE A 137 7.82 -5.32 -11.34
CA PHE A 137 7.76 -6.77 -11.30
C PHE A 137 8.22 -7.40 -12.63
N LEU A 138 7.62 -6.96 -13.75
CA LEU A 138 7.97 -7.43 -15.10
C LEU A 138 9.45 -7.14 -15.41
N TRP A 139 9.93 -5.94 -15.11
CA TRP A 139 11.33 -5.59 -15.33
C TRP A 139 12.29 -6.41 -14.48
N SER A 140 11.88 -6.79 -13.26
CA SER A 140 12.66 -7.71 -12.40
C SER A 140 12.70 -9.11 -13.01
N HIS A 141 11.56 -9.60 -13.55
CA HIS A 141 11.48 -10.89 -14.24
C HIS A 141 12.34 -10.92 -15.51
N VAL A 142 12.24 -9.91 -16.37
CA VAL A 142 13.10 -9.75 -17.55
C VAL A 142 14.57 -9.74 -17.15
N ARG A 143 14.94 -9.01 -16.09
CA ARG A 143 16.34 -8.93 -15.65
C ARG A 143 16.86 -10.21 -15.01
N HIS A 144 15.97 -10.99 -14.38
CA HIS A 144 16.32 -12.29 -13.84
C HIS A 144 16.73 -13.26 -14.97
N LEU A 145 15.90 -13.35 -16.02
CA LEU A 145 16.13 -14.24 -17.17
C LEU A 145 17.18 -13.70 -18.17
N ASN A 146 17.38 -12.38 -18.22
CA ASN A 146 18.38 -11.73 -19.06
C ASN A 146 19.34 -10.86 -18.22
N PRO A 147 20.22 -11.50 -17.41
CA PRO A 147 21.10 -10.80 -16.49
C PRO A 147 22.15 -9.96 -17.22
N LYS A 148 22.46 -8.77 -16.67
CA LYS A 148 23.55 -7.92 -17.18
C LYS A 148 24.60 -7.67 -16.11
N ALA A 149 25.86 -7.80 -16.50
CA ALA A 149 27.00 -7.48 -15.65
C ALA A 149 27.13 -5.97 -15.38
N ARG A 150 26.89 -5.12 -16.39
CA ARG A 150 27.03 -3.66 -16.31
C ARG A 150 25.68 -2.96 -16.43
N ARG A 151 25.49 -1.87 -15.67
CA ARG A 151 24.24 -1.07 -15.65
C ARG A 151 23.00 -1.96 -15.47
N ALA A 152 23.07 -2.84 -14.48
CA ALA A 152 22.06 -3.88 -14.23
C ALA A 152 20.65 -3.32 -13.95
N THR A 153 20.53 -2.05 -13.57
CA THR A 153 19.27 -1.38 -13.24
C THR A 153 18.61 -0.67 -14.43
N THR A 154 19.29 -0.58 -15.58
CA THR A 154 18.79 0.13 -16.76
C THR A 154 17.97 -0.79 -17.66
N ILE A 155 16.83 -0.29 -18.12
CA ILE A 155 15.97 -0.91 -19.14
C ILE A 155 16.47 -0.49 -20.52
N THR A 156 16.67 -1.45 -21.40
CA THR A 156 17.17 -1.27 -22.77
C THR A 156 16.16 -1.78 -23.78
N GLN A 157 16.35 -1.48 -25.05
CA GLN A 157 15.48 -1.96 -26.13
C GLN A 157 15.37 -3.51 -26.16
N LYS A 158 16.49 -4.22 -25.98
CA LYS A 158 16.49 -5.69 -25.88
C LYS A 158 15.67 -6.22 -24.71
N ASP A 159 15.58 -5.47 -23.61
CA ASP A 159 14.72 -5.87 -22.48
C ASP A 159 13.24 -5.71 -22.84
N ARG A 160 12.89 -4.70 -23.65
CA ARG A 160 11.52 -4.47 -24.13
C ARG A 160 11.09 -5.56 -25.11
N GLU A 161 11.99 -5.96 -26.01
CA GLU A 161 11.77 -7.07 -26.95
C GLU A 161 11.60 -8.39 -26.21
N PHE A 162 12.39 -8.63 -25.15
CA PHE A 162 12.27 -9.85 -24.35
C PHE A 162 10.90 -10.05 -23.69
N ILE A 163 10.12 -8.98 -23.49
CA ILE A 163 8.77 -9.08 -22.90
C ILE A 163 7.87 -10.02 -23.71
N THR A 164 8.06 -10.13 -25.02
CA THR A 164 7.22 -11.02 -25.86
C THR A 164 7.39 -12.49 -25.54
N ASN A 165 8.45 -12.87 -24.82
CA ASN A 165 8.69 -14.23 -24.35
C ASN A 165 7.99 -14.53 -23.01
N LEU A 166 7.34 -13.53 -22.40
CA LEU A 166 6.70 -13.65 -21.10
C LEU A 166 5.19 -13.53 -21.25
N ASP A 167 4.45 -14.37 -20.52
CA ASP A 167 3.00 -14.36 -20.52
C ASP A 167 2.46 -13.68 -19.25
N TYR A 168 1.93 -12.47 -19.45
CA TYR A 168 1.23 -11.66 -18.45
C TYR A 168 -0.23 -11.37 -18.84
N ASP A 169 -0.79 -12.10 -19.81
CA ASP A 169 -2.15 -11.85 -20.24
C ASP A 169 -3.16 -12.05 -19.08
N GLY A 170 -4.07 -11.09 -18.93
CA GLY A 170 -5.02 -11.00 -17.82
C GLY A 170 -4.40 -10.79 -16.43
N ILE A 171 -3.18 -10.25 -16.34
CA ILE A 171 -2.53 -9.81 -15.10
C ILE A 171 -2.49 -8.29 -15.05
N ASP A 172 -3.06 -7.70 -14.00
CA ASP A 172 -3.02 -6.25 -13.80
C ASP A 172 -1.70 -5.79 -13.17
N PHE A 173 -1.21 -4.62 -13.58
CA PHE A 173 -0.07 -3.95 -12.95
C PHE A 173 -0.50 -2.77 -12.08
N PRO A 174 0.15 -2.54 -10.92
CA PRO A 174 1.24 -3.33 -10.33
C PRO A 174 0.76 -4.70 -9.80
N VAL A 175 1.54 -5.74 -10.07
CA VAL A 175 1.22 -7.14 -9.73
C VAL A 175 0.81 -7.27 -8.25
N LYS A 176 -0.32 -7.94 -8.01
CA LYS A 176 -0.76 -8.31 -6.66
C LYS A 176 -0.08 -9.62 -6.26
N ILE A 177 0.18 -9.79 -4.95
CA ILE A 177 0.72 -11.07 -4.43
C ILE A 177 -0.21 -12.25 -4.78
N SER A 178 -1.53 -12.01 -4.83
CA SER A 178 -2.54 -13.01 -5.21
C SER A 178 -2.39 -13.53 -6.65
N ASP A 179 -1.76 -12.74 -7.53
CA ASP A 179 -1.65 -13.09 -8.96
C ASP A 179 -0.34 -13.84 -9.25
N ILE A 180 0.58 -13.93 -8.29
CA ILE A 180 1.90 -14.54 -8.47
C ILE A 180 1.79 -16.03 -8.81
N ASP A 181 0.90 -16.79 -8.17
CA ASP A 181 0.70 -18.20 -8.50
C ASP A 181 0.30 -18.41 -9.97
N ARG A 182 -0.45 -17.45 -10.55
CA ARG A 182 -0.83 -17.50 -11.97
C ARG A 182 0.36 -17.17 -12.87
N ILE A 183 1.19 -16.19 -12.49
CA ILE A 183 2.41 -15.83 -13.23
C ILE A 183 3.41 -16.99 -13.23
N GLU A 184 3.62 -17.63 -12.09
CA GLU A 184 4.50 -18.81 -11.94
C GLU A 184 4.10 -19.92 -12.93
N ARG A 185 2.81 -20.25 -13.00
CA ARG A 185 2.29 -21.26 -13.94
C ARG A 185 2.44 -20.86 -15.41
N LYS A 186 2.17 -19.59 -15.73
CA LYS A 186 2.23 -19.08 -17.12
C LYS A 186 3.65 -19.02 -17.67
N ASN A 187 4.64 -18.81 -16.80
CA ASN A 187 6.03 -18.59 -17.21
C ASN A 187 6.98 -19.70 -16.73
N SER A 188 6.45 -20.79 -16.15
CA SER A 188 7.23 -21.93 -15.62
C SER A 188 8.39 -21.49 -14.73
N ILE A 189 8.11 -20.64 -13.74
CA ILE A 189 9.10 -20.06 -12.83
C ILE A 189 8.58 -20.09 -11.39
N SER A 190 9.46 -20.32 -10.43
CA SER A 190 9.16 -20.26 -9.00
C SER A 190 9.45 -18.86 -8.46
N ILE A 191 8.49 -18.20 -7.78
CA ILE A 191 8.66 -16.81 -7.33
C ILE A 191 8.46 -16.66 -5.82
N SER A 192 9.54 -16.28 -5.13
CA SER A 192 9.51 -15.97 -3.69
C SER A 192 9.58 -14.46 -3.46
N VAL A 193 8.81 -13.96 -2.49
CA VAL A 193 8.72 -12.54 -2.15
C VAL A 193 9.06 -12.32 -0.68
N PHE A 194 9.97 -11.39 -0.44
CA PHE A 194 10.42 -10.94 0.88
C PHE A 194 9.98 -9.51 1.12
N GLY A 195 9.72 -9.16 2.38
CA GLY A 195 9.46 -7.81 2.84
C GLY A 195 10.65 -7.20 3.58
N TYR A 196 10.58 -5.88 3.78
CA TYR A 196 11.59 -5.11 4.48
C TYR A 196 11.00 -4.28 5.62
N LYS A 197 11.58 -4.35 6.83
CA LYS A 197 11.11 -3.62 8.03
C LYS A 197 12.09 -2.54 8.52
N GLY A 198 13.11 -2.20 7.72
CA GLY A 198 14.19 -1.31 8.16
C GLY A 198 15.30 -2.08 8.88
N LYS A 199 16.43 -1.42 9.14
CA LYS A 199 17.58 -1.98 9.88
C LYS A 199 18.06 -3.34 9.33
N LYS A 200 17.99 -3.53 8.01
CA LYS A 200 18.36 -4.79 7.34
C LYS A 200 17.53 -6.01 7.81
N GLN A 201 16.33 -5.80 8.35
CA GLN A 201 15.43 -6.89 8.71
C GLN A 201 14.55 -7.28 7.52
N PHE A 202 14.83 -8.45 6.96
CA PHE A 202 14.06 -9.08 5.89
C PHE A 202 13.16 -10.19 6.47
N TYR A 203 11.99 -10.39 5.88
CA TYR A 203 11.06 -11.45 6.28
C TYR A 203 10.33 -12.01 5.06
N PRO A 204 10.00 -13.31 5.03
CA PRO A 204 9.22 -13.87 3.93
C PRO A 204 7.80 -13.31 3.95
N ILE A 205 7.31 -12.86 2.80
CA ILE A 205 5.90 -12.53 2.56
C ILE A 205 5.22 -13.71 1.86
N ARG A 206 5.92 -14.31 0.89
CA ARG A 206 5.47 -15.47 0.13
C ARG A 206 6.69 -16.31 -0.21
N ILE A 207 6.64 -17.60 0.04
CA ILE A 207 7.62 -18.57 -0.49
C ILE A 207 6.90 -19.39 -1.57
N SER A 208 7.52 -19.50 -2.75
CA SER A 208 6.97 -20.31 -3.83
C SER A 208 6.77 -21.75 -3.37
N LYS A 209 5.64 -22.34 -3.76
CA LYS A 209 5.41 -23.79 -3.63
C LYS A 209 5.64 -24.54 -4.94
N ALA A 210 5.80 -23.80 -6.05
CA ALA A 210 6.10 -24.38 -7.35
C ALA A 210 7.52 -24.95 -7.35
N LYS A 211 7.74 -25.97 -8.19
CA LYS A 211 9.02 -26.66 -8.37
C LYS A 211 9.45 -26.56 -9.83
N TYR A 212 9.64 -25.33 -10.30
CA TYR A 212 10.26 -25.05 -11.58
C TYR A 212 11.77 -24.90 -11.42
N ASP A 213 12.54 -25.15 -12.47
CA ASP A 213 14.01 -25.02 -12.43
C ASP A 213 14.46 -23.58 -12.19
N GLU A 214 13.73 -22.62 -12.77
CA GLU A 214 13.98 -21.19 -12.59
C GLU A 214 13.36 -20.66 -11.29
N HIS A 215 14.14 -19.95 -10.49
CA HIS A 215 13.74 -19.41 -9.21
C HIS A 215 14.08 -17.92 -9.10
N MET A 216 13.05 -17.07 -9.05
CA MET A 216 13.20 -15.64 -8.88
C MET A 216 12.81 -15.20 -7.46
N GLU A 217 13.73 -14.52 -6.78
CA GLU A 217 13.44 -13.85 -5.53
C GLU A 217 13.23 -12.34 -5.69
N LEU A 218 12.18 -11.82 -5.05
CA LEU A 218 11.80 -10.41 -5.09
C LEU A 218 11.74 -9.83 -3.68
N LEU A 219 12.13 -8.57 -3.55
CA LEU A 219 11.89 -7.74 -2.39
C LEU A 219 10.72 -6.81 -2.70
N LEU A 220 9.68 -6.83 -1.86
CA LEU A 220 8.54 -5.93 -1.93
C LEU A 220 8.73 -4.76 -0.96
N LEU A 221 8.71 -3.55 -1.51
CA LEU A 221 8.66 -2.30 -0.76
C LEU A 221 7.24 -1.73 -0.83
N GLY A 222 6.69 -1.37 0.33
CA GLY A 222 5.33 -0.83 0.43
C GLY A 222 4.62 -1.25 1.73
N ASP A 223 3.63 -0.46 2.14
CA ASP A 223 2.85 -0.62 3.37
C ASP A 223 1.49 -1.32 3.14
N GLY A 224 1.32 -2.00 2.02
CA GLY A 224 0.15 -2.85 1.74
C GLY A 224 -1.08 -2.14 1.17
N GLU A 225 -1.14 -0.80 1.16
CA GLU A 225 -2.36 -0.07 0.78
C GLU A 225 -2.27 0.78 -0.50
N GLY A 226 -1.21 0.68 -1.32
CA GLY A 226 -1.27 1.30 -2.65
C GLY A 226 0.04 1.53 -3.41
N SER A 227 1.19 1.42 -2.76
CA SER A 227 2.47 1.39 -3.46
C SER A 227 3.10 0.02 -3.29
N ARG A 228 3.14 -0.76 -4.39
CA ARG A 228 3.91 -2.00 -4.47
C ARG A 228 5.08 -1.75 -5.40
N HIS A 229 6.28 -1.76 -4.86
CA HIS A 229 7.50 -1.69 -5.65
C HIS A 229 8.31 -2.97 -5.45
N TYR A 230 8.52 -3.69 -6.55
CA TYR A 230 9.30 -4.93 -6.56
C TYR A 230 10.74 -4.63 -6.95
N VAL A 231 11.67 -5.25 -6.23
CA VAL A 231 13.11 -5.17 -6.46
C VAL A 231 13.64 -6.58 -6.59
N LEU A 232 14.42 -6.85 -7.64
CA LEU A 232 15.02 -8.16 -7.85
C LEU A 232 16.08 -8.42 -6.78
N ILE A 233 15.99 -9.57 -6.11
CA ILE A 233 17.06 -10.10 -5.28
C ILE A 233 17.89 -11.01 -6.19
N LYS A 234 19.06 -10.54 -6.61
CA LYS A 234 19.97 -11.32 -7.45
C LYS A 234 20.72 -12.38 -6.64
N ASP A 235 20.92 -12.13 -5.35
CA ASP A 235 21.73 -12.99 -4.48
C ASP A 235 21.19 -12.88 -3.04
N VAL A 236 20.41 -13.88 -2.63
CA VAL A 236 19.81 -13.97 -1.29
C VAL A 236 20.90 -14.03 -0.21
N ASN A 237 22.02 -14.71 -0.47
CA ASN A 237 23.11 -14.82 0.50
C ASN A 237 23.74 -13.45 0.77
N ARG A 238 23.94 -12.64 -0.26
CA ARG A 238 24.42 -11.25 -0.10
C ARG A 238 23.42 -10.36 0.63
N MET A 239 22.14 -10.53 0.34
CA MET A 239 21.07 -9.81 1.03
C MET A 239 21.12 -10.11 2.54
N LEU A 240 21.21 -11.39 2.91
CA LEU A 240 21.28 -11.83 4.31
C LEU A 240 22.62 -11.52 4.99
N PHE A 241 23.75 -11.60 4.29
CA PHE A 241 25.06 -11.27 4.85
C PHE A 241 25.21 -9.77 5.15
N SER A 242 24.46 -8.92 4.45
CA SER A 242 24.43 -7.49 4.78
C SER A 242 23.91 -7.23 6.20
N VAL A 243 23.09 -8.16 6.74
CA VAL A 243 22.51 -8.13 8.09
C VAL A 243 23.53 -8.49 9.17
N SER A 244 24.41 -9.46 8.91
CA SER A 244 25.29 -10.07 9.93
C SER A 244 26.46 -9.18 10.37
N LYS A 245 26.85 -8.16 9.59
CA LYS A 245 27.98 -7.27 9.94
C LYS A 245 27.74 -6.31 11.11
N HIS A 246 26.50 -6.14 11.57
CA HIS A 246 26.18 -5.18 12.63
C HIS A 246 25.73 -5.82 13.96
N THR A 247 25.71 -7.15 14.04
CA THR A 247 25.35 -7.87 15.26
C THR A 247 26.56 -8.60 15.83
N HIS A 248 27.44 -7.85 16.51
CA HIS A 248 28.19 -8.44 17.61
C HIS A 248 27.17 -8.68 18.74
N LYS A 249 26.91 -9.96 19.05
CA LYS A 249 26.06 -10.54 20.10
C LYS A 249 24.66 -11.01 19.65
N ASN A 250 24.53 -12.34 19.59
CA ASN A 250 23.34 -13.17 19.86
C ASN A 250 22.05 -12.94 19.06
N THR A 251 22.09 -13.13 17.74
CA THR A 251 20.94 -13.74 17.05
C THR A 251 21.42 -14.57 15.87
N SER A 252 21.52 -15.89 16.09
CA SER A 252 21.66 -16.85 15.00
C SER A 252 20.34 -16.91 14.23
N VAL A 253 20.31 -16.44 12.99
CA VAL A 253 19.29 -16.86 12.02
C VAL A 253 20.04 -17.54 10.88
N TYR A 254 20.22 -18.85 11.04
CA TYR A 254 20.51 -19.73 9.93
C TYR A 254 19.22 -20.44 9.57
N THR A 255 18.75 -20.25 8.34
CA THR A 255 18.10 -21.33 7.62
C THR A 255 18.45 -21.18 6.15
N VAL A 256 19.53 -21.88 5.81
CA VAL A 256 19.84 -22.32 4.45
C VAL A 256 18.82 -23.41 4.12
N PHE A 257 18.08 -23.24 3.03
CA PHE A 257 17.61 -24.39 2.28
C PHE A 257 18.09 -24.21 0.85
N THR A 258 19.16 -24.92 0.52
CA THR A 258 19.44 -25.33 -0.84
C THR A 258 19.74 -26.82 -0.78
N VAL A 259 19.36 -27.49 -1.87
CA VAL A 259 19.53 -28.91 -2.22
C VAL A 259 18.45 -29.80 -1.59
N VAL A 260 17.59 -30.51 -2.34
CA VAL A 260 17.72 -31.08 -3.71
C VAL A 260 16.57 -30.64 -4.61
#